data_AF-A0A1M4V506-F1
#
_entry.id   AF-A0A1M4V506-F1
#
_cell.length_a   1.000
_cell.length_b   1.000
_cell.length_c   1.000
_cell.angle_alpha   90.00
_cell.angle_beta   90.00
_cell.angle_gamma   90.00
#
_symmetry.space_group_name_H-M   'P 1'
#
loop_
_entity.id
_entity.type
_entity.pdbx_description
1 polymer ?
#
loop_
_entity_poly.entity_id
_entity_poly.type
_entity_poly.pdbx_seq_one_letter_code
_entity_poly.pdbx_strand_id
1 'polypeptide(L)'
;MLKSKGQLSIQELRSEMEEWTLYENLFTYNGKEYGLTHEAADGRYHFCPIEGDDPGQYFPDFDSVVNAPLIEGKSIVELIDELDWDSW
;
A
#
# COMPACT_ATOMS: atom_id res chain seq x y z
N MET A 1 20.58 5.73 -3.15
CA MET A 1 20.31 5.14 -4.47
C MET A 1 18.82 5.30 -4.69
N LEU A 2 18.40 6.12 -5.66
CA LEU A 2 17.00 6.18 -6.08
C LEU A 2 16.75 4.92 -6.92
N LYS A 3 16.02 3.93 -6.38
CA LYS A 3 15.58 2.78 -7.18
C LYS A 3 14.56 3.29 -8.18
N SER A 4 14.92 3.25 -9.47
CA SER A 4 13.98 3.48 -10.55
C SER A 4 13.02 2.29 -10.64
N LYS A 5 11.71 2.59 -10.71
CA LYS A 5 10.61 1.81 -11.28
C LYS A 5 10.79 0.29 -11.33
N GLY A 6 10.08 -0.40 -10.46
CA GLY A 6 9.82 -1.83 -10.54
C GLY A 6 8.67 -2.19 -9.62
N GLN A 7 7.83 -3.14 -10.02
CA GLN A 7 6.84 -3.77 -9.14
C GLN A 7 7.54 -4.12 -7.83
N LEU A 8 7.13 -3.52 -6.71
CA LEU A 8 7.63 -3.91 -5.41
C LEU A 8 7.21 -5.34 -5.15
N SER A 9 8.11 -6.21 -4.71
CA SER A 9 7.65 -7.46 -4.08
C SER A 9 6.96 -7.15 -2.75
N ILE A 10 6.11 -8.06 -2.24
CA ILE A 10 5.50 -7.91 -0.90
C ILE A 10 6.55 -7.70 0.20
N GLN A 11 7.72 -8.33 0.06
CA GLN A 11 8.81 -8.16 1.03
C GLN A 11 9.48 -6.78 0.91
N GLU A 12 9.62 -6.23 -0.30
CA GLU A 12 10.12 -4.87 -0.49
C GLU A 12 9.13 -3.84 0.04
N LEU A 13 7.82 -3.99 -0.25
CA LEU A 13 6.78 -3.12 0.32
C LEU A 13 6.80 -3.13 1.85
N ARG A 14 6.90 -4.31 2.47
CA ARG A 14 7.04 -4.41 3.94
C ARG A 14 8.27 -3.66 4.43
N SER A 15 9.41 -3.89 3.77
CA SER A 15 10.67 -3.23 4.16
C SER A 15 10.54 -1.71 4.07
N GLU A 16 9.89 -1.20 3.01
CA GLU A 16 9.71 0.25 2.85
C GLU A 16 8.84 0.87 3.95
N MET A 17 7.78 0.16 4.35
CA MET A 17 6.81 0.58 5.37
C MET A 17 7.32 0.42 6.80
N GLU A 18 8.08 -0.63 7.09
CA GLU A 18 8.51 -0.98 8.46
C GLU A 18 9.94 -0.55 8.78
N GLU A 19 10.82 -0.38 7.78
CA GLU A 19 12.22 0.06 7.96
C GLU A 19 12.39 1.59 7.83
N TRP A 20 11.29 2.34 7.93
CA TRP A 20 11.26 3.79 8.11
C TRP A 20 11.75 4.60 6.89
N THR A 21 11.72 4.02 5.69
CA THR A 21 12.06 4.74 4.46
C THR A 21 10.88 5.51 3.88
N LEU A 22 9.66 4.95 3.94
CA LEU A 22 8.42 5.56 3.47
C LEU A 22 7.24 5.06 4.31
N TYR A 23 6.56 5.98 5.03
CA TYR A 23 5.37 5.61 5.80
C TYR A 23 4.10 5.60 4.97
N GLU A 24 4.16 6.15 3.78
CA GLU A 24 3.06 6.27 2.84
C GLU A 24 3.56 5.73 1.52
N ASN A 25 2.82 4.77 0.98
CA ASN A 25 3.02 4.24 -0.36
C ASN A 25 1.76 4.49 -1.18
N LEU A 26 1.95 5.07 -2.36
CA LEU A 26 0.87 5.32 -3.32
C LEU A 26 1.03 4.37 -4.50
N PHE A 27 -0.10 3.89 -5.03
CA PHE A 27 -0.10 3.10 -6.25
C PHE A 27 -1.41 3.23 -7.02
N THR A 28 -1.32 2.94 -8.32
CA THR A 28 -2.47 2.94 -9.22
C THR A 28 -2.87 1.51 -9.62
N TYR A 29 -4.17 1.23 -9.62
CA TYR A 29 -4.78 0.04 -10.22
C TYR A 29 -5.98 0.41 -11.08
N ASN A 30 -6.00 -0.02 -12.35
CA ASN A 30 -7.07 0.29 -13.31
C ASN A 30 -7.42 1.79 -13.40
N GLY A 31 -6.40 2.66 -13.27
CA GLY A 31 -6.57 4.12 -13.34
C GLY A 31 -7.15 4.77 -12.09
N LYS A 32 -7.25 4.04 -10.97
CA LYS A 32 -7.60 4.58 -9.65
C LYS A 32 -6.36 4.56 -8.75
N GLU A 33 -6.19 5.62 -7.98
CA GLU A 33 -5.07 5.78 -7.05
C GLU A 33 -5.48 5.37 -5.63
N TYR A 34 -4.55 4.69 -4.94
CA TYR A 34 -4.73 4.19 -3.59
C TYR A 34 -3.51 4.55 -2.73
N GLY A 35 -3.76 4.83 -1.46
CA GLY A 35 -2.75 5.05 -0.44
C GLY A 35 -2.74 3.91 0.58
N LEU A 36 -1.52 3.53 0.97
CA LEU A 36 -1.25 2.62 2.06
C LEU A 36 -0.27 3.28 3.03
N THR A 37 -0.72 3.50 4.27
CA THR A 37 0.04 4.24 5.29
C THR A 37 0.32 3.37 6.50
N HIS A 38 1.55 3.40 7.05
CA HIS A 38 1.91 2.83 8.35
C HIS A 38 1.97 3.93 9.41
N GLU A 39 1.03 3.90 10.35
CA GLU A 39 0.87 4.89 11.41
C GLU A 39 1.91 4.69 12.52
N ALA A 40 2.93 5.54 12.55
CA ALA A 40 4.00 5.45 13.55
C ALA A 40 3.52 5.58 15.01
N ALA A 41 2.35 6.18 15.24
CA ALA A 41 1.80 6.42 16.57
C ALA A 41 1.29 5.14 17.25
N ASP A 42 0.70 4.21 16.48
CA ASP A 42 0.06 3.01 17.01
C ASP A 42 0.38 1.72 16.23
N GLY A 43 1.22 1.81 15.20
CA GLY A 43 1.68 0.69 14.38
C GLY A 43 0.63 0.13 13.43
N ARG A 44 -0.54 0.77 13.31
CA ARG A 44 -1.61 0.31 12.43
C ARG A 44 -1.34 0.70 10.98
N TYR A 45 -2.02 0.00 10.09
CA TYR A 45 -2.00 0.31 8.67
C TYR A 45 -3.33 0.94 8.27
N HIS A 46 -3.28 2.00 7.47
CA HIS A 46 -4.45 2.63 6.89
C HIS A 46 -4.41 2.47 5.38
N PHE A 47 -5.49 1.98 4.80
CA PHE A 47 -5.66 1.86 3.36
C PHE A 47 -6.84 2.71 2.90
N CYS A 48 -6.66 3.57 1.91
CA CYS A 48 -7.74 4.36 1.34
C CYS A 48 -7.58 4.54 -0.18
N PRO A 49 -8.68 4.61 -0.95
CA PRO A 49 -8.63 5.22 -2.27
C PRO A 49 -8.36 6.73 -2.12
N ILE A 50 -7.48 7.29 -2.95
CA ILE A 50 -7.12 8.72 -2.90
C ILE A 50 -8.24 9.58 -3.49
N GLU A 51 -8.92 9.07 -4.51
CA GLU A 51 -10.07 9.74 -5.12
C GLU A 51 -11.38 9.34 -4.42
N GLY A 52 -12.14 10.35 -4.00
CA GLY A 52 -13.50 10.19 -3.47
C GLY A 52 -13.66 10.57 -1.99
N ASP A 53 -14.81 10.21 -1.42
CA ASP A 53 -15.18 10.47 -0.02
C ASP A 53 -15.04 9.22 0.87
N ASP A 54 -14.36 8.17 0.41
CA ASP A 54 -14.17 6.95 1.20
C ASP A 54 -13.07 7.18 2.26
N PRO A 55 -13.39 7.07 3.57
CA PRO A 55 -12.40 7.28 4.63
C PRO A 55 -11.35 6.17 4.74
N GLY A 56 -11.47 5.10 3.96
CA GLY A 56 -10.57 3.96 4.00
C GLY A 56 -10.81 3.05 5.21
N GLN A 57 -9.86 2.15 5.45
CA GLN A 57 -9.94 1.11 6.48
C GLN A 57 -8.63 0.98 7.24
N TYR A 58 -8.72 0.70 8.55
CA TYR A 58 -7.58 0.47 9.41
C TYR A 58 -7.38 -1.02 9.68
N PHE A 59 -6.13 -1.43 9.73
CA PHE A 59 -5.68 -2.80 9.97
C PHE A 59 -4.64 -2.83 11.09
N PRO A 60 -4.62 -3.90 11.90
CA PRO A 60 -3.72 -3.99 13.04
C PRO A 60 -2.25 -4.23 12.67
N ASP A 61 -1.98 -4.78 11.49
CA ASP A 61 -0.63 -5.15 11.04
C ASP A 61 -0.55 -5.25 9.51
N PHE A 62 0.68 -5.39 9.00
CA PHE A 62 0.98 -5.45 7.56
C PHE A 62 0.28 -6.62 6.88
N ASP A 63 0.32 -7.81 7.49
CA ASP A 63 -0.26 -9.01 6.90
C ASP A 63 -1.78 -8.90 6.78
N SER A 64 -2.44 -8.25 7.74
CA SER A 64 -3.87 -8.00 7.71
C SER A 64 -4.27 -7.08 6.55
N VAL A 65 -3.52 -6.00 6.29
CA VAL A 65 -3.86 -5.07 5.21
C VAL A 65 -3.57 -5.65 3.83
N VAL A 66 -2.43 -6.31 3.62
CA VAL A 66 -2.06 -6.79 2.27
C VAL A 66 -2.88 -8.00 1.82
N ASN A 67 -3.46 -8.77 2.74
CA ASN A 67 -4.34 -9.91 2.45
C ASN A 67 -5.84 -9.54 2.44
N ALA A 68 -6.22 -8.32 2.81
CA ALA A 68 -7.62 -7.90 2.80
C ALA A 68 -8.14 -7.68 1.37
N PRO A 69 -9.42 -8.02 1.06
CA PRO A 69 -10.01 -7.84 -0.28
C PRO A 69 -10.42 -6.38 -0.50
N LEU A 70 -9.43 -5.53 -0.76
CA LEU A 70 -9.55 -4.07 -0.77
C LEU A 70 -9.83 -3.48 -2.15
N ILE A 71 -9.23 -4.03 -3.20
CA ILE A 71 -9.22 -3.45 -4.54
C ILE A 71 -10.09 -4.31 -5.44
N GLU A 72 -11.32 -3.85 -5.69
CA GLU A 72 -12.29 -4.58 -6.53
C GLU A 72 -12.49 -6.05 -6.07
N GLY A 73 -12.40 -6.27 -4.75
CA GLY A 73 -12.52 -7.59 -4.12
C GLY A 73 -11.23 -8.42 -4.08
N LYS A 74 -10.12 -7.90 -4.61
CA LYS A 74 -8.79 -8.53 -4.57
C LYS A 74 -7.88 -7.88 -3.52
N SER A 75 -6.92 -8.64 -3.06
CA SER A 75 -5.89 -8.21 -2.12
C SER A 75 -4.66 -7.61 -2.80
N ILE A 76 -3.83 -6.90 -2.03
CA ILE A 76 -2.55 -6.36 -2.53
C ILE A 76 -1.62 -7.49 -2.93
N VAL A 77 -1.61 -8.61 -2.17
CA VAL A 77 -0.80 -9.80 -2.52
C VAL A 77 -1.17 -10.36 -3.90
N GLU A 78 -2.46 -10.43 -4.22
CA GLU A 78 -2.93 -10.92 -5.51
C GLU A 78 -2.58 -9.96 -6.66
N LEU A 79 -2.52 -8.67 -6.36
CA LEU A 79 -2.34 -7.61 -7.35
C LEU A 79 -0.93 -7.08 -7.43
N ILE A 80 0.01 -7.54 -6.59
CA ILE A 80 1.30 -6.87 -6.39
C ILE A 80 2.07 -6.60 -7.69
N ASP A 81 1.99 -7.54 -8.65
CA ASP A 81 2.60 -7.44 -9.97
C ASP A 81 1.75 -6.61 -10.97
N GLU A 82 0.51 -6.29 -10.66
CA GLU A 82 -0.36 -5.42 -11.47
C GLU A 82 -0.36 -3.95 -11.00
N LEU A 83 0.16 -3.67 -9.80
CA LEU A 83 0.16 -2.32 -9.21
C LEU A 83 1.28 -1.44 -9.79
N ASP A 84 0.92 -0.22 -10.19
CA ASP A 84 1.89 0.82 -10.58
C ASP A 84 2.20 1.69 -9.37
N TRP A 85 3.34 1.44 -8.71
CA TRP A 85 3.77 2.14 -7.49
C TRP A 85 4.40 3.49 -7.82
N ASP A 86 3.91 4.55 -7.17
CA ASP A 86 4.47 5.89 -7.34
C ASP A 86 5.76 6.06 -6.53
N SER A 87 6.83 6.46 -7.22
CA SER A 87 8.15 6.71 -6.62
C SER A 87 8.26 8.13 -6.07
N TRP A 88 8.70 8.28 -4.81
CA TRP A 88 9.00 9.56 -4.17
C TRP A 88 10.52 9.73 -3.97
#